data_AF-A0A9Q1C275-F1
#
_entry.id   AF-A0A9Q1C275-F1
#
_cell.length_a   1.000
_cell.length_b   1.000
_cell.length_c   1.000
_cell.angle_alpha   90.00
_cell.angle_beta   90.00
_cell.angle_gamma   90.00
#
_symmetry.space_group_name_H-M   'P 1'
#
loop_
_entity.id
_entity.type
_entity.pdbx_description
1 polymer ?
#
loop_
_entity_poly.entity_id
_entity_poly.type
_entity_poly.pdbx_seq_one_letter_code
_entity_poly.pdbx_strand_id
1 'polypeptide(L)'
;MKFLPVKLFYFIYFSSTTVFQPYLPLCMFEMGLSTFQVGVIRCIGPVTCFTASPVWGLLGDKYRCHRAIMILCVVVSSVSIPLLLFVPPVEYFESRTFSGMNRQNLNNNGRAHHFQIQEVNISNDDPVDFDGQVPDQVPSDHPTKGLRTEVNQELFPSLSTVTFSLLVAIVIVSSTLLAGIIPLVDANTVELCKKYPGATYGGQRWPGALAVIVISPFAGLLIDFYQHYENKNVSDSFFLSNSYTPSFCLFSVLILLSIIPLLKIEVVSKRAPRSISKELLALLCDTDIIMTFVVIFVVGACKGIVAAFLFIFLGEIGASKTLMSLSLVLTCVAEVPCLMLAGKAIDILGNDTVFCLGLLAYIVRFGGYSFLRNPWMVLPIETLHGICFGLLWPNCTEYANGIAPEGMAATLQSIMHATKAGIGKCFRCTY
;
A
#
# COMPACT_ATOMS: atom_id res chain seq x y z
N MET A 1 -17.62 -27.05 11.21
CA MET A 1 -17.91 -25.68 10.73
C MET A 1 -17.34 -24.54 11.60
N LYS A 2 -16.71 -24.82 12.76
CA LYS A 2 -16.29 -23.78 13.72
C LYS A 2 -15.28 -22.75 13.21
N PHE A 3 -14.41 -23.14 12.27
CA PHE A 3 -13.43 -22.23 11.66
C PHE A 3 -13.90 -21.54 10.38
N LEU A 4 -15.09 -21.88 9.87
CA LEU A 4 -15.61 -21.26 8.65
C LEU A 4 -15.73 -19.72 8.78
N PRO A 5 -16.22 -19.15 9.91
CA PRO A 5 -16.22 -17.70 10.10
C PRO A 5 -14.83 -17.07 10.01
N VAL A 6 -13.81 -17.70 10.61
CA VAL A 6 -12.43 -17.18 10.59
C VAL A 6 -11.87 -17.18 9.16
N LYS A 7 -12.06 -18.28 8.43
CA LYS A 7 -11.64 -18.42 7.02
C LYS A 7 -12.31 -17.39 6.13
N LEU A 8 -13.64 -17.22 6.26
CA LEU A 8 -14.41 -16.24 5.50
C LEU A 8 -14.00 -14.80 5.84
N PHE A 9 -13.74 -14.51 7.12
CA PHE A 9 -13.25 -13.20 7.53
C PHE A 9 -11.91 -12.88 6.87
N TYR A 10 -10.93 -13.79 6.93
CA TYR A 10 -9.64 -13.58 6.26
C TYR A 10 -9.82 -13.38 4.76
N PHE A 11 -10.61 -14.22 4.09
CA PHE A 11 -10.86 -14.07 2.66
C PHE A 11 -11.43 -12.68 2.36
N ILE A 12 -12.56 -12.30 2.97
CA ILE A 12 -13.25 -11.03 2.68
C ILE A 12 -12.43 -9.80 3.07
N TYR A 13 -11.75 -9.82 4.22
CA TYR A 13 -10.88 -8.72 4.65
C TYR A 13 -9.70 -8.53 3.70
N PHE A 14 -9.01 -9.61 3.31
CA PHE A 14 -7.92 -9.48 2.36
C PHE A 14 -8.43 -9.05 0.98
N SER A 15 -9.59 -9.57 0.54
CA SER A 15 -10.27 -9.10 -0.67
C SER A 15 -10.42 -7.58 -0.67
N SER A 16 -10.95 -6.97 0.39
CA SER A 16 -11.11 -5.50 0.43
C SER A 16 -9.76 -4.81 0.29
N THR A 17 -8.77 -5.15 1.11
CA THR A 17 -7.46 -4.47 1.09
C THR A 17 -6.74 -4.56 -0.26
N THR A 18 -6.92 -5.66 -1.00
CA THR A 18 -6.27 -5.89 -2.29
C THR A 18 -6.85 -5.08 -3.44
N VAL A 19 -8.09 -4.62 -3.32
CA VAL A 19 -8.78 -3.85 -4.37
C VAL A 19 -8.16 -2.45 -4.54
N PHE A 20 -7.64 -1.84 -3.47
CA PHE A 20 -7.14 -0.45 -3.53
C PHE A 20 -5.63 -0.32 -3.32
N GLN A 21 -5.01 -1.13 -2.46
CA GLN A 21 -3.60 -0.94 -2.06
C GLN A 21 -2.60 -0.88 -3.22
N PRO A 22 -2.73 -1.71 -4.28
CA PRO A 22 -1.81 -1.65 -5.42
C PRO A 22 -1.88 -0.35 -6.21
N TYR A 23 -3.08 0.25 -6.30
CA TYR A 23 -3.36 1.42 -7.15
C TYR A 23 -3.18 2.76 -6.43
N LEU A 24 -3.09 2.75 -5.09
CA LEU A 24 -2.98 3.97 -4.30
C LEU A 24 -1.83 4.91 -4.74
N PRO A 25 -0.60 4.44 -5.04
CA PRO A 25 0.46 5.33 -5.53
C PRO A 25 0.13 5.93 -6.90
N LEU A 26 -0.48 5.14 -7.80
CA LEU A 26 -0.84 5.60 -9.15
C LEU A 26 -1.91 6.69 -9.09
N CYS A 27 -2.93 6.49 -8.25
CA CYS A 27 -3.94 7.50 -7.95
C CYS A 27 -3.32 8.81 -7.46
N MET A 28 -2.33 8.75 -6.56
CA MET A 28 -1.63 9.95 -6.08
C MET A 28 -0.81 10.65 -7.17
N PHE A 29 -0.19 9.91 -8.09
CA PHE A 29 0.52 10.49 -9.22
C PHE A 29 -0.43 11.21 -10.19
N GLU A 30 -1.59 10.60 -10.49
CA GLU A 30 -2.61 11.20 -11.35
C GLU A 30 -3.26 12.44 -10.71
N MET A 31 -3.27 12.53 -9.38
CA MET A 31 -3.66 13.75 -8.66
C MET A 31 -2.61 14.88 -8.73
N GLY A 32 -1.46 14.67 -9.38
CA GLY A 32 -0.40 15.67 -9.53
C GLY A 32 0.60 15.75 -8.38
N LEU A 33 0.68 14.74 -7.51
CA LEU A 33 1.72 14.69 -6.48
C LEU A 33 3.08 14.28 -7.06
N SER A 34 4.13 14.92 -6.55
CA SER A 34 5.51 14.53 -6.87
C SER A 34 5.85 13.15 -6.31
N THR A 35 6.80 12.46 -6.94
CA THR A 35 7.36 11.18 -6.47
C THR A 35 7.78 11.25 -5.00
N PHE A 36 8.44 12.35 -4.61
CA PHE A 36 8.84 12.57 -3.22
C PHE A 36 7.64 12.62 -2.26
N GLN A 37 6.58 13.37 -2.60
CA GLN A 37 5.37 13.45 -1.78
C GLN A 37 4.67 12.09 -1.65
N VAL A 38 4.55 11.35 -2.76
CA VAL A 38 4.00 9.99 -2.75
C VAL A 38 4.85 9.07 -1.87
N GLY A 39 6.17 9.12 -2.00
CA GLY A 39 7.13 8.40 -1.16
C GLY A 39 6.88 8.66 0.32
N VAL A 40 6.84 9.94 0.73
CA VAL A 40 6.57 10.36 2.12
C VAL A 40 5.24 9.82 2.64
N ILE A 41 4.16 9.94 1.87
CA ILE A 41 2.83 9.42 2.28
C ILE A 41 2.89 7.89 2.48
N ARG A 42 3.59 7.18 1.60
CA ARG A 42 3.77 5.72 1.68
C ARG A 42 4.63 5.29 2.88
N CYS A 43 5.46 6.18 3.43
CA CYS A 43 6.23 5.96 4.66
C CYS A 43 5.41 6.16 5.93
N ILE A 44 4.51 7.14 5.91
CA ILE A 44 3.71 7.49 7.08
C ILE A 44 2.84 6.31 7.50
N GLY A 45 2.24 5.57 6.55
CA GLY A 45 1.41 4.41 6.85
C GLY A 45 2.10 3.35 7.74
N PRO A 46 3.28 2.83 7.37
CA PRO A 46 4.09 1.97 8.23
C PRO A 46 4.43 2.59 9.60
N VAL A 47 4.88 3.86 9.64
CA VAL A 47 5.20 4.52 10.92
C VAL A 47 3.99 4.60 11.85
N THR A 48 2.82 4.94 11.31
CA THR A 48 1.56 4.93 12.04
C THR A 48 1.16 3.53 12.48
N CYS A 49 1.36 2.50 11.65
CA CYS A 49 1.09 1.12 12.02
C CYS A 49 1.97 0.66 13.19
N PHE A 50 3.25 1.07 13.20
CA PHE A 50 4.19 0.76 14.27
C PHE A 50 3.68 1.23 15.65
N THR A 51 3.11 2.44 15.72
CA THR A 51 2.63 3.02 16.97
C THR A 51 1.19 2.60 17.31
N ALA A 52 0.31 2.48 16.32
CA ALA A 52 -1.10 2.17 16.52
C ALA A 52 -1.35 0.71 16.88
N SER A 53 -0.64 -0.24 16.25
CA SER A 53 -0.91 -1.66 16.43
C SER A 53 -0.77 -2.14 17.89
N PRO A 54 0.32 -1.79 18.63
CA PRO A 54 0.48 -2.16 20.03
C PRO A 54 -0.61 -1.58 20.92
N VAL A 55 -1.07 -0.35 20.64
CA VAL A 55 -2.16 0.30 21.40
C VAL A 55 -3.45 -0.52 21.28
N TRP A 56 -3.82 -0.96 20.08
CA TRP A 56 -5.01 -1.79 19.88
C TRP A 56 -4.91 -3.15 20.59
N GLY A 57 -3.73 -3.79 20.55
CA GLY A 57 -3.49 -5.05 21.26
C GLY A 57 -3.63 -4.89 22.77
N LEU A 58 -3.02 -3.86 23.34
CA LEU A 58 -3.10 -3.53 24.77
C LEU A 58 -4.53 -3.21 25.22
N LEU A 59 -5.26 -2.40 24.45
CA LEU A 59 -6.66 -2.08 24.74
C LEU A 59 -7.53 -3.33 24.67
N GLY A 60 -7.34 -4.16 23.65
CA GLY A 60 -8.04 -5.42 23.47
C GLY A 60 -7.85 -6.34 24.68
N ASP A 61 -6.60 -6.56 25.10
CA ASP A 61 -6.26 -7.44 26.22
C ASP A 61 -6.71 -6.86 27.58
N LYS A 62 -6.50 -5.57 27.82
CA LYS A 62 -6.86 -4.90 29.09
C LYS A 62 -8.37 -4.88 29.34
N TYR A 63 -9.15 -4.54 28.31
CA TYR A 63 -10.61 -4.37 28.42
C TYR A 63 -11.40 -5.57 27.90
N ARG A 64 -10.73 -6.60 27.37
CA ARG A 64 -11.34 -7.79 26.75
C ARG A 64 -12.36 -7.46 25.66
N CYS A 65 -12.11 -6.39 24.93
CA CYS A 65 -13.03 -5.85 23.94
C CYS A 65 -12.57 -6.09 22.50
N HIS A 66 -11.79 -7.16 22.25
CA HIS A 66 -11.22 -7.50 20.93
C HIS A 66 -12.24 -7.39 19.80
N ARG A 67 -13.46 -7.94 19.98
CA ARG A 67 -14.53 -7.86 18.96
C ARG A 67 -14.97 -6.42 18.68
N ALA A 68 -15.18 -5.63 19.73
CA ALA A 68 -15.66 -4.26 19.60
C ALA A 68 -14.61 -3.39 18.89
N ILE A 69 -13.33 -3.57 19.20
CA ILE A 69 -12.22 -2.90 18.51
C ILE A 69 -12.21 -3.27 17.03
N MET A 70 -12.29 -4.57 16.69
CA MET A 70 -12.28 -5.00 15.30
C MET A 70 -13.48 -4.43 14.50
N ILE A 71 -14.69 -4.43 15.08
CA ILE A 71 -15.88 -3.85 14.43
C ILE A 71 -15.70 -2.34 14.23
N LEU A 72 -15.23 -1.62 15.25
CA LEU A 72 -14.95 -0.18 15.16
C LEU A 72 -13.95 0.10 14.04
N CYS A 73 -12.81 -0.61 14.02
CA CYS A 73 -11.80 -0.47 12.99
C CYS A 73 -12.36 -0.73 11.59
N VAL A 74 -13.20 -1.76 11.41
CA VAL A 74 -13.84 -2.09 10.13
C VAL A 74 -14.81 -0.99 9.68
N VAL A 75 -15.72 -0.56 10.55
CA VAL A 75 -16.74 0.46 10.23
C VAL A 75 -16.07 1.78 9.87
N VAL A 76 -15.12 2.25 10.67
CA VAL A 76 -14.45 3.53 10.41
C VAL A 76 -13.53 3.42 9.18
N SER A 77 -12.88 2.27 8.95
CA SER A 77 -12.09 2.06 7.72
C SER A 77 -12.94 2.14 6.45
N SER A 78 -14.19 1.65 6.50
CA SER A 78 -15.12 1.67 5.36
C SER A 78 -15.47 3.08 4.87
N VAL A 79 -15.37 4.08 5.75
CA VAL A 79 -15.63 5.49 5.45
C VAL A 79 -14.34 6.24 5.19
N SER A 80 -13.30 6.03 6.01
CA SER A 80 -12.05 6.82 5.93
C SER A 80 -11.30 6.69 4.60
N ILE A 81 -11.30 5.51 3.98
CA ILE A 81 -10.53 5.25 2.76
C ILE A 81 -11.17 5.88 1.51
N PRO A 82 -12.49 5.78 1.29
CA PRO A 82 -13.17 6.53 0.23
C PRO A 82 -13.07 8.04 0.34
N LEU A 83 -12.73 8.61 1.51
CA LEU A 83 -12.49 10.06 1.62
C LEU A 83 -11.38 10.55 0.69
N LEU A 84 -10.49 9.66 0.26
CA LEU A 84 -9.46 9.95 -0.75
C LEU A 84 -10.06 10.44 -2.08
N LEU A 85 -11.25 9.98 -2.45
CA LEU A 85 -11.93 10.40 -3.68
C LEU A 85 -12.35 11.87 -3.68
N PHE A 86 -12.59 12.44 -2.49
CA PHE A 86 -13.03 13.83 -2.35
C PHE A 86 -11.87 14.82 -2.23
N VAL A 87 -10.63 14.32 -2.27
CA VAL A 87 -9.46 15.19 -2.25
C VAL A 87 -9.29 15.82 -3.63
N PRO A 88 -9.22 17.17 -3.73
CA PRO A 88 -9.09 17.82 -5.02
C PRO A 88 -7.73 17.49 -5.66
N PRO A 89 -7.70 17.20 -6.98
CA PRO A 89 -6.44 17.05 -7.69
C PRO A 89 -5.70 18.39 -7.77
N VAL A 90 -4.39 18.33 -7.97
CA VAL A 90 -3.56 19.51 -8.17
C VAL A 90 -3.76 20.01 -9.60
N GLU A 91 -4.35 21.20 -9.75
CA GLU A 91 -4.50 21.86 -11.04
C GLU A 91 -3.16 22.48 -11.48
N TYR A 92 -2.81 22.30 -12.76
CA TYR A 92 -1.68 22.96 -13.41
C TYR A 92 -2.21 23.99 -14.41
N PHE A 93 -1.70 25.21 -14.36
CA PHE A 93 -1.96 26.18 -15.42
C PHE A 93 -0.86 26.08 -16.48
N GLU A 94 -1.24 25.88 -17.74
CA GLU A 94 -0.32 26.07 -18.86
C GLU A 94 -0.22 27.58 -19.16
N SER A 95 0.82 28.23 -18.66
CA SER A 95 1.16 29.57 -19.17
C SER A 95 1.97 29.41 -20.46
N ARG A 96 1.41 29.85 -21.59
CA ARG A 96 2.15 29.92 -22.85
C ARG A 96 2.84 31.27 -22.92
N THR A 97 4.15 31.28 -22.65
CA THR A 97 4.97 32.48 -22.86
C THR A 97 5.49 32.46 -24.30
N PHE A 98 5.06 33.44 -25.08
CA PHE A 98 5.58 33.67 -26.43
C PHE A 98 6.81 34.58 -26.33
N SER A 99 8.01 34.00 -26.46
CA SER A 99 9.24 34.78 -26.55
C SER A 99 9.51 35.12 -28.01
N GLY A 100 9.17 36.35 -28.41
CA GLY A 100 9.50 36.90 -29.73
C GLY A 100 10.85 37.61 -29.72
N MET A 101 11.85 37.04 -30.41
CA MET A 101 13.10 37.77 -30.65
C MET A 101 12.87 38.79 -31.78
N ASN A 102 12.64 40.05 -31.42
CA ASN A 102 12.38 41.10 -32.38
C ASN A 102 13.67 41.46 -33.13
N ARG A 103 13.83 40.97 -34.37
CA ARG A 103 15.03 41.12 -35.20
C ARG A 103 15.05 42.44 -35.99
N GLN A 104 14.52 43.53 -35.41
CA GLN A 104 14.35 44.80 -36.13
C GLN A 104 15.17 46.00 -35.61
N ASN A 105 16.16 45.80 -34.73
CA ASN A 105 17.09 46.90 -34.39
C ASN A 105 18.57 46.48 -34.43
N LEU A 106 19.00 45.93 -35.57
CA LEU A 106 20.41 46.02 -35.99
C LEU A 106 20.54 47.25 -36.90
N ASN A 107 20.62 48.44 -36.30
CA ASN A 107 21.18 49.58 -37.01
C ASN A 107 22.71 49.45 -37.02
N ASN A 108 23.34 49.75 -38.15
CA ASN A 108 24.75 49.52 -38.49
C ASN A 108 25.81 50.21 -37.59
N ASN A 109 25.46 50.76 -36.43
CA ASN A 109 26.41 51.37 -35.52
C ASN A 109 26.28 50.75 -34.12
N GLY A 110 27.17 49.81 -33.80
CA GLY A 110 27.16 48.99 -32.58
C GLY A 110 27.17 49.75 -31.26
N ARG A 111 25.99 50.13 -30.74
CA ARG A 111 25.77 50.47 -29.33
C ARG A 111 24.47 49.82 -28.83
N ALA A 112 24.60 49.02 -27.77
CA ALA A 112 23.50 48.37 -27.09
C ALA A 112 22.77 49.36 -26.16
N HIS A 113 21.46 49.54 -26.35
CA HIS A 113 20.58 50.14 -25.35
C HIS A 113 19.56 49.11 -24.87
N HIS A 114 19.18 49.23 -23.59
CA HIS A 114 18.40 48.29 -22.77
C HIS A 114 17.30 47.49 -23.49
N PHE A 115 17.34 46.17 -23.30
CA PHE A 115 16.21 45.28 -23.56
C PHE A 115 15.10 45.56 -22.55
N GLN A 116 13.94 46.05 -23.00
CA GLN A 116 12.68 45.88 -22.28
C GLN A 116 11.93 44.71 -22.91
N ILE A 117 11.70 43.67 -22.11
CA ILE A 117 10.78 42.58 -22.42
C ILE A 117 9.37 43.14 -22.17
N GLN A 118 8.55 43.23 -23.21
CA GLN A 118 7.13 43.55 -23.04
C GLN A 118 6.39 42.24 -22.80
N GLU A 119 6.06 41.96 -21.55
CA GLU A 119 5.15 40.87 -21.17
C GLU A 119 3.74 41.23 -21.64
N VAL A 120 3.20 40.46 -22.59
CA VAL A 120 1.79 40.51 -22.94
C VAL A 120 1.10 39.47 -22.08
N ASN A 121 0.45 39.92 -21.01
CA ASN A 121 -0.35 39.08 -20.11
C ASN A 121 -1.78 39.02 -20.68
N ILE A 122 -2.17 37.88 -21.26
CA ILE A 122 -3.55 37.65 -21.68
C ILE A 122 -4.25 36.95 -20.51
N SER A 123 -5.14 37.66 -19.83
CA SER A 123 -6.01 37.13 -18.77
C SER A 123 -7.20 36.39 -19.40
N ASN A 124 -7.36 35.11 -19.08
CA ASN A 124 -8.41 34.21 -19.60
C ASN A 124 -9.78 34.42 -18.92
N ASP A 125 -10.43 35.58 -19.10
CA ASP A 125 -11.79 35.81 -18.58
C ASP A 125 -12.91 35.77 -19.65
N ASP A 126 -12.61 35.36 -20.90
CA ASP A 126 -13.64 35.18 -21.94
C ASP A 126 -13.76 33.70 -22.39
N PRO A 127 -14.97 33.17 -22.62
CA PRO A 127 -15.19 31.79 -23.01
C PRO A 127 -14.73 31.57 -24.45
N VAL A 128 -13.68 30.77 -24.66
CA VAL A 128 -13.17 30.47 -26.00
C VAL A 128 -13.91 29.28 -26.57
N ASP A 129 -14.72 29.55 -27.60
CA ASP A 129 -15.36 28.57 -28.47
C ASP A 129 -14.28 27.77 -29.23
N PHE A 130 -14.34 26.44 -29.15
CA PHE A 130 -13.41 25.55 -29.85
C PHE A 130 -13.84 25.43 -31.31
N ASP A 131 -13.52 26.45 -32.12
CA ASP A 131 -13.42 26.27 -33.56
C ASP A 131 -12.12 26.91 -34.06
N GLY A 132 -11.38 26.14 -34.85
CA GLY A 132 -10.02 26.45 -35.27
C GLY A 132 -9.91 27.63 -36.24
N GLN A 133 -10.15 28.85 -35.75
CA GLN A 133 -9.83 30.09 -36.45
C GLN A 133 -8.92 30.96 -35.60
N VAL A 134 -7.73 31.20 -36.15
CA VAL A 134 -6.78 32.21 -35.68
C VAL A 134 -7.50 33.57 -35.69
N PRO A 135 -7.41 34.40 -34.63
CA PRO A 135 -8.00 35.73 -34.65
C PRO A 135 -7.43 36.56 -35.79
N ASP A 136 -8.30 37.10 -36.64
CA ASP A 136 -8.03 37.89 -37.85
C ASP A 136 -7.38 39.28 -37.60
N GLN A 137 -6.48 39.41 -36.62
CA GLN A 137 -5.80 40.69 -36.33
C GLN A 137 -4.28 40.59 -36.30
N VAL A 138 -3.70 39.87 -37.27
CA VAL A 138 -2.26 40.00 -37.58
C VAL A 138 -2.11 40.37 -39.07
N PRO A 139 -1.56 41.55 -39.41
CA PRO A 139 -1.29 41.93 -40.80
C PRO A 139 -0.40 40.88 -41.48
N SER A 140 -0.82 40.41 -42.66
CA SER A 140 -0.32 39.22 -43.36
C SER A 140 1.08 39.31 -43.99
N ASP A 141 1.96 40.23 -43.54
CA ASP A 141 3.20 40.56 -44.25
C ASP A 141 4.50 40.34 -43.45
N HIS A 142 4.48 39.58 -42.35
CA HIS A 142 5.71 39.25 -41.60
C HIS A 142 5.99 37.75 -41.47
N PRO A 143 7.24 37.30 -41.80
CA PRO A 143 7.59 35.89 -41.74
C PRO A 143 7.72 35.44 -40.28
N THR A 144 6.80 34.58 -39.84
CA THR A 144 6.75 33.96 -38.50
C THR A 144 7.83 32.90 -38.27
N LYS A 145 9.06 33.11 -38.76
CA LYS A 145 10.21 32.25 -38.46
C LYS A 145 10.94 32.78 -37.23
N GLY A 146 10.51 32.34 -36.04
CA GLY A 146 11.29 32.55 -34.81
C GLY A 146 10.56 32.58 -33.47
N LEU A 147 9.24 32.34 -33.40
CA LEU A 147 8.58 32.23 -32.11
C LEU A 147 8.93 30.89 -31.44
N ARG A 148 9.62 30.96 -30.30
CA ARG A 148 9.74 29.84 -29.36
C ARG A 148 8.55 29.94 -28.40
N THR A 149 7.68 28.96 -28.44
CA THR A 149 6.63 28.78 -27.44
C THR A 149 7.23 28.00 -26.29
N GLU A 150 7.43 28.65 -25.15
CA GLU A 150 7.78 27.95 -23.90
C GLU A 150 6.47 27.76 -23.12
N VAL A 151 6.11 26.49 -22.91
CA VAL A 151 4.97 26.12 -22.05
C VAL A 151 5.55 25.97 -20.64
N ASN A 152 5.27 26.95 -19.79
CA ASN A 152 5.65 26.89 -18.38
C ASN A 152 4.42 26.42 -17.60
N GLN A 153 4.47 25.18 -17.11
CA GLN A 153 3.50 24.67 -16.14
C GLN A 153 3.84 25.27 -14.77
N GLU A 154 3.06 26.25 -14.32
CA GLU A 154 3.19 26.78 -12.97
C GLU A 154 2.24 26.04 -12.02
N LEU A 155 2.81 25.50 -10.94
CA LEU A 155 2.10 24.75 -9.90
C LEU A 155 1.47 25.73 -8.90
N PHE A 156 0.17 25.60 -8.60
CA PHE A 156 -0.44 26.32 -7.46
C PHE A 156 0.12 25.77 -6.13
N PRO A 157 1.04 26.48 -5.44
CA PRO A 157 1.75 25.91 -4.30
C PRO A 157 0.82 25.68 -3.11
N SER A 158 -0.21 26.53 -2.97
CA SER A 158 -1.24 26.43 -1.92
C SER A 158 -2.12 25.19 -2.09
N LEU A 159 -2.62 24.93 -3.30
CA LEU A 159 -3.50 23.79 -3.57
C LEU A 159 -2.77 22.46 -3.44
N SER A 160 -1.54 22.36 -3.96
CA SER A 160 -0.67 21.19 -3.77
C SER A 160 -0.41 20.88 -2.29
N THR A 161 -0.19 21.92 -1.47
CA THR A 161 0.03 21.77 -0.02
C THR A 161 -1.23 21.28 0.69
N VAL A 162 -2.41 21.78 0.31
CA VAL A 162 -3.71 21.34 0.88
C VAL A 162 -3.99 19.89 0.52
N THR A 163 -3.89 19.53 -0.77
CA THR A 163 -4.08 18.15 -1.27
C THR A 163 -3.14 17.18 -0.55
N PHE A 164 -1.85 17.51 -0.47
CA PHE A 164 -0.86 16.70 0.25
C PHE A 164 -1.22 16.53 1.74
N SER A 165 -1.60 17.61 2.42
CA SER A 165 -1.94 17.58 3.85
C SER A 165 -3.18 16.74 4.15
N LEU A 166 -4.20 16.85 3.30
CA LEU A 166 -5.43 16.03 3.40
C LEU A 166 -5.13 14.55 3.20
N LEU A 167 -4.33 14.21 2.18
CA LEU A 167 -3.92 12.82 1.94
C LEU A 167 -3.14 12.24 3.12
N VAL A 168 -2.20 13.01 3.69
CA VAL A 168 -1.47 12.60 4.90
C VAL A 168 -2.42 12.31 6.04
N ALA A 169 -3.37 13.20 6.32
CA ALA A 169 -4.35 13.01 7.40
C ALA A 169 -5.20 11.75 7.19
N ILE A 170 -5.72 11.54 5.98
CA ILE A 170 -6.53 10.37 5.63
C ILE A 170 -5.71 9.08 5.75
N VAL A 171 -4.46 9.07 5.29
CA VAL A 171 -3.56 7.91 5.38
C VAL A 171 -3.21 7.57 6.83
N ILE A 172 -2.99 8.57 7.69
CA ILE A 172 -2.76 8.34 9.14
C ILE A 172 -3.99 7.69 9.77
N VAL A 173 -5.18 8.27 9.54
CA VAL A 173 -6.44 7.75 10.12
C VAL A 173 -6.70 6.33 9.64
N SER A 174 -6.67 6.10 8.33
CA SER A 174 -6.92 4.77 7.75
C SER A 174 -5.88 3.73 8.18
N SER A 175 -4.59 4.09 8.23
CA SER A 175 -3.52 3.18 8.67
C SER A 175 -3.65 2.82 10.16
N THR A 176 -4.03 3.78 11.02
CA THR A 176 -4.28 3.55 12.45
C THR A 176 -5.39 2.53 12.65
N LEU A 177 -6.48 2.64 11.88
CA LEU A 177 -7.64 1.77 12.00
C LEU A 177 -7.36 0.36 11.47
N LEU A 178 -6.73 0.26 10.30
CA LEU A 178 -6.36 -1.04 9.72
C LEU A 178 -5.33 -1.80 10.58
N ALA A 179 -4.45 -1.09 11.29
CA ALA A 179 -3.43 -1.68 12.16
C ALA A 179 -3.98 -2.48 13.35
N GLY A 180 -5.24 -2.28 13.72
CA GLY A 180 -5.89 -3.03 14.80
C GLY A 180 -6.44 -4.39 14.37
N ILE A 181 -6.83 -4.56 13.11
CA ILE A 181 -7.69 -5.69 12.70
C ILE A 181 -6.91 -7.02 12.66
N ILE A 182 -5.89 -7.13 11.80
CA ILE A 182 -5.16 -8.39 11.62
C ILE A 182 -4.53 -8.95 12.91
N PRO A 183 -3.78 -8.19 13.73
CA PRO A 183 -3.15 -8.76 14.93
C PRO A 183 -4.16 -9.31 15.93
N LEU A 184 -5.32 -8.64 16.09
CA LEU A 184 -6.40 -9.11 16.97
C LEU A 184 -7.00 -10.43 16.45
N VAL A 185 -7.24 -10.52 15.14
CA VAL A 185 -7.77 -11.74 14.50
C VAL A 185 -6.76 -12.87 14.54
N ASP A 186 -5.48 -12.58 14.31
CA ASP A 186 -4.40 -13.55 14.35
C ASP A 186 -4.22 -14.13 15.75
N ALA A 187 -4.17 -13.28 16.77
CA ALA A 187 -4.11 -13.70 18.17
C ALA A 187 -5.29 -14.59 18.55
N ASN A 188 -6.50 -14.17 18.17
CA ASN A 188 -7.70 -14.95 18.43
C ASN A 188 -7.70 -16.27 17.67
N THR A 189 -7.19 -16.29 16.43
CA THR A 189 -7.13 -17.50 15.61
C THR A 189 -6.19 -18.53 16.22
N VAL A 190 -5.02 -18.12 16.71
CA VAL A 190 -4.10 -19.04 17.39
C VAL A 190 -4.70 -19.58 18.70
N GLU A 191 -5.32 -18.72 19.51
CA GLU A 191 -6.02 -19.15 20.74
C GLU A 191 -7.19 -20.12 20.44
N LEU A 192 -7.91 -19.89 19.34
CA LEU A 192 -8.96 -20.80 18.89
C LEU A 192 -8.39 -22.14 18.40
N CYS A 193 -7.23 -22.13 17.74
CA CYS A 193 -6.54 -23.37 17.33
C CYS A 193 -6.07 -24.18 18.55
N LYS A 194 -5.55 -23.53 19.61
CA LYS A 194 -5.21 -24.19 20.88
C LYS A 194 -6.42 -24.90 21.52
N LYS A 195 -7.64 -24.39 21.33
CA LYS A 195 -8.88 -24.99 21.84
C LYS A 195 -9.34 -26.23 21.06
N TYR A 196 -8.97 -26.36 19.78
CA TYR A 196 -9.43 -27.44 18.90
C TYR A 196 -8.23 -28.21 18.31
N PRO A 197 -7.85 -29.36 18.89
CA PRO A 197 -6.72 -30.16 18.43
C PRO A 197 -6.79 -30.48 16.94
N GLY A 198 -5.65 -30.39 16.25
CA GLY A 198 -5.53 -30.61 14.81
C GLY A 198 -5.83 -29.39 13.93
N ALA A 199 -6.27 -28.27 14.52
CA ALA A 199 -6.36 -27.00 13.81
C ALA A 199 -5.03 -26.24 13.90
N THR A 200 -4.56 -25.71 12.78
CA THR A 200 -3.33 -24.91 12.67
C THR A 200 -3.67 -23.49 12.25
N TYR A 201 -2.86 -22.50 12.63
CA TYR A 201 -3.09 -21.11 12.23
C TYR A 201 -3.04 -20.95 10.71
N GLY A 202 -2.02 -21.54 10.07
CA GLY A 202 -1.86 -21.52 8.61
C GLY A 202 -3.07 -22.12 7.87
N GLY A 203 -3.65 -23.20 8.42
CA GLY A 203 -4.86 -23.83 7.89
C GLY A 203 -6.12 -22.96 7.95
N GLN A 204 -6.13 -21.91 8.79
CA GLN A 204 -7.21 -20.92 8.84
C GLN A 204 -6.89 -19.64 8.06
N ARG A 205 -5.60 -19.30 7.92
CA ARG A 205 -5.12 -18.03 7.36
C ARG A 205 -5.01 -18.01 5.83
N TRP A 206 -4.77 -19.16 5.20
CA TRP A 206 -4.57 -19.29 3.75
C TRP A 206 -5.67 -18.69 2.85
N PRO A 207 -6.98 -18.65 3.22
CA PRO A 207 -8.00 -18.02 2.37
C PRO A 207 -7.72 -16.54 2.14
N GLY A 208 -7.05 -15.86 3.08
CA GLY A 208 -6.62 -14.47 2.89
C GLY A 208 -5.58 -14.31 1.77
N ALA A 209 -4.69 -15.29 1.57
CA ALA A 209 -3.75 -15.28 0.44
C ALA A 209 -4.45 -15.60 -0.88
N LEU A 210 -5.41 -16.52 -0.87
CA LEU A 210 -6.25 -16.82 -2.04
C LEU A 210 -7.03 -15.58 -2.52
N ALA A 211 -7.52 -14.75 -1.60
CA ALA A 211 -8.25 -13.53 -1.94
C ALA A 211 -7.43 -12.60 -2.87
N VAL A 212 -6.12 -12.47 -2.64
CA VAL A 212 -5.23 -11.64 -3.47
C VAL A 212 -5.21 -12.14 -4.92
N ILE A 213 -5.14 -13.46 -5.11
CA ILE A 213 -5.10 -14.11 -6.44
C ILE A 213 -6.38 -13.85 -7.22
N VAL A 214 -7.53 -13.98 -6.55
CA VAL A 214 -8.84 -13.94 -7.21
C VAL A 214 -9.34 -12.52 -7.42
N ILE A 215 -9.14 -11.63 -6.44
CA ILE A 215 -9.79 -10.31 -6.41
C ILE A 215 -8.94 -9.21 -7.04
N SER A 216 -7.61 -9.27 -6.93
CA SER A 216 -6.75 -8.20 -7.45
C SER A 216 -6.87 -7.99 -8.98
N PRO A 217 -6.90 -9.04 -9.83
CA PRO A 217 -7.12 -8.87 -11.27
C PRO A 217 -8.51 -8.30 -11.59
N PHE A 218 -9.53 -8.73 -10.84
CA PHE A 218 -10.90 -8.24 -11.01
C PHE A 218 -11.01 -6.74 -10.71
N ALA A 219 -10.34 -6.26 -9.65
CA ALA A 219 -10.28 -4.84 -9.33
C ALA A 219 -9.64 -4.00 -10.46
N GLY A 220 -8.59 -4.52 -11.10
CA GLY A 220 -7.95 -3.86 -12.24
C GLY A 220 -8.87 -3.76 -13.46
N LEU A 221 -9.51 -4.87 -13.84
CA LEU A 221 -10.49 -4.89 -14.95
C LEU A 221 -11.67 -3.95 -14.70
N LEU A 222 -12.10 -3.81 -13.45
CA LEU A 222 -13.17 -2.89 -13.07
C LEU A 222 -12.78 -1.42 -13.26
N ILE A 223 -11.53 -1.06 -12.90
CA ILE A 223 -10.99 0.29 -13.14
C ILE A 223 -10.87 0.55 -14.64
N ASP A 224 -10.25 -0.36 -15.40
CA ASP A 224 -10.04 -0.21 -16.85
C ASP A 224 -11.36 -0.03 -17.61
N PHE A 225 -12.39 -0.83 -17.25
CA PHE A 225 -13.71 -0.73 -17.86
C PHE A 225 -14.37 0.63 -17.56
N TYR A 226 -14.26 1.10 -16.31
CA TYR A 226 -14.82 2.38 -15.90
C TYR A 226 -14.10 3.57 -16.56
N GLN A 227 -12.77 3.53 -16.63
CA GLN A 227 -11.95 4.51 -17.36
C GLN A 227 -12.33 4.60 -18.84
N HIS A 228 -12.51 3.46 -19.52
CA HIS A 228 -12.95 3.44 -20.92
C HIS A 228 -14.34 4.04 -21.11
N TYR A 229 -15.23 3.87 -20.13
CA TYR A 229 -16.58 4.43 -20.15
C TYR A 229 -16.58 5.95 -19.90
N GLU A 230 -15.81 6.45 -18.93
CA GLU A 230 -15.74 7.89 -18.61
C GLU A 230 -15.03 8.72 -19.67
N ASN A 231 -13.90 8.23 -20.23
CA ASN A 231 -13.15 8.94 -21.27
C ASN A 231 -13.98 9.23 -22.54
N LYS A 232 -15.12 8.55 -22.73
CA LYS A 232 -16.06 8.83 -23.84
C LYS A 232 -17.04 9.96 -23.54
N ASN A 233 -17.20 10.35 -22.27
CA ASN A 233 -18.29 11.19 -21.81
C ASN A 233 -17.84 12.55 -21.25
N VAL A 234 -16.59 12.73 -20.79
CA VAL A 234 -16.12 13.98 -20.18
C VAL A 234 -14.61 14.18 -20.38
N SER A 235 -14.16 15.40 -20.67
CA SER A 235 -12.76 15.79 -20.95
C SER A 235 -12.14 16.77 -19.93
N ASP A 236 -12.65 16.78 -18.69
CA ASP A 236 -12.15 17.68 -17.63
C ASP A 236 -11.19 16.97 -16.66
N SER A 237 -10.09 17.65 -16.32
CA SER A 237 -8.98 17.15 -15.48
C SER A 237 -9.39 16.71 -14.07
N PHE A 238 -10.50 17.23 -13.55
CA PHE A 238 -11.08 16.83 -12.26
C PHE A 238 -11.49 15.35 -12.23
N PHE A 239 -11.78 14.75 -13.38
CA PHE A 239 -12.34 13.40 -13.49
C PHE A 239 -11.29 12.27 -13.48
N LEU A 240 -9.98 12.54 -13.63
CA LEU A 240 -8.98 11.46 -13.56
C LEU A 240 -8.95 10.76 -12.19
N SER A 241 -9.22 11.49 -11.10
CA SER A 241 -9.38 10.93 -9.74
C SER A 241 -10.56 9.94 -9.64
N ASN A 242 -11.65 10.19 -10.37
CA ASN A 242 -12.86 9.34 -10.34
C ASN A 242 -12.66 7.98 -10.99
N SER A 243 -11.61 7.79 -11.78
CA SER A 243 -11.29 6.50 -12.41
C SER A 243 -11.17 5.35 -11.41
N TYR A 244 -10.76 5.65 -10.18
CA TYR A 244 -10.59 4.67 -9.11
C TYR A 244 -11.83 4.48 -8.24
N THR A 245 -12.88 5.27 -8.44
CA THR A 245 -14.14 5.24 -7.65
C THR A 245 -14.73 3.84 -7.50
N PRO A 246 -14.83 3.00 -8.57
CA PRO A 246 -15.35 1.64 -8.43
C PRO A 246 -14.57 0.79 -7.43
N SER A 247 -13.25 0.96 -7.37
CA SER A 247 -12.37 0.22 -6.44
C SER A 247 -12.54 0.68 -4.99
N PHE A 248 -12.72 1.97 -4.76
CA PHE A 248 -13.02 2.50 -3.42
C PHE A 248 -14.41 2.05 -2.94
N CYS A 249 -15.43 2.08 -3.81
CA CYS A 249 -16.76 1.55 -3.49
C CYS A 249 -16.72 0.05 -3.17
N LEU A 250 -16.01 -0.73 -4.01
CA LEU A 250 -15.84 -2.17 -3.79
C LEU A 250 -15.09 -2.46 -2.48
N PHE A 251 -14.06 -1.67 -2.14
CA PHE A 251 -13.39 -1.72 -0.84
C PHE A 251 -14.39 -1.56 0.31
N SER A 252 -15.22 -0.51 0.30
CA SER A 252 -16.19 -0.22 1.37
C SER A 252 -17.23 -1.33 1.52
N VAL A 253 -17.73 -1.86 0.41
CA VAL A 253 -18.68 -2.98 0.43
C VAL A 253 -18.03 -4.23 1.03
N LEU A 254 -16.84 -4.62 0.56
CA LEU A 254 -16.15 -5.82 1.04
C LEU A 254 -15.73 -5.71 2.50
N ILE A 255 -15.20 -4.56 2.95
CA ILE A 255 -14.80 -4.38 4.34
C ILE A 255 -16.02 -4.41 5.27
N LEU A 256 -17.17 -3.84 4.89
CA LEU A 256 -18.41 -3.95 5.67
C LEU A 256 -18.97 -5.38 5.67
N LEU A 257 -18.89 -6.09 4.54
CA LEU A 257 -19.28 -7.51 4.47
C LEU A 257 -18.43 -8.39 5.41
N SER A 258 -17.19 -8.00 5.72
CA SER A 258 -16.35 -8.71 6.70
C SER A 258 -16.93 -8.72 8.12
N ILE A 259 -17.88 -7.83 8.46
CA ILE A 259 -18.58 -7.81 9.76
C ILE A 259 -19.39 -9.10 9.96
N ILE A 260 -20.00 -9.64 8.90
CA ILE A 260 -20.88 -10.82 9.00
C ILE A 260 -20.14 -12.04 9.58
N PRO A 261 -18.99 -12.49 9.03
CA PRO A 261 -18.21 -13.54 9.65
C PRO A 261 -17.59 -13.09 10.98
N LEU A 262 -17.18 -11.83 11.13
CA LEU A 262 -16.61 -11.31 12.39
C LEU A 262 -17.55 -11.48 13.58
N LEU A 263 -18.84 -11.24 13.41
CA LEU A 263 -19.85 -11.44 14.45
C LEU A 263 -20.00 -12.92 14.87
N LYS A 264 -19.69 -13.84 13.95
CA LYS A 264 -19.76 -15.30 14.16
C LYS A 264 -18.45 -15.91 14.69
N ILE A 265 -17.33 -15.18 14.67
CA ILE A 265 -16.06 -15.66 15.21
C ILE A 265 -16.16 -15.77 16.74
N GLU A 266 -15.85 -16.95 17.27
CA GLU A 266 -15.67 -17.15 18.71
C GLU A 266 -14.42 -16.38 19.16
N VAL A 267 -14.60 -15.43 20.08
CA VAL A 267 -13.50 -14.61 20.61
C VAL A 267 -13.02 -15.21 21.92
N VAL A 268 -11.80 -15.72 21.92
CA VAL A 268 -11.13 -16.27 23.10
C VAL A 268 -10.33 -15.15 23.75
N SER A 269 -10.81 -14.67 24.90
CA SER A 269 -10.16 -13.60 25.67
C SER A 269 -9.89 -14.06 27.09
N LYS A 270 -8.63 -14.02 27.53
CA LYS A 270 -8.18 -14.40 28.88
C LYS A 270 -8.07 -13.17 29.78
N ARG A 271 -7.82 -13.33 31.08
CA ARG A 271 -7.58 -12.18 31.98
C ARG A 271 -6.16 -11.70 31.78
N ALA A 272 -5.98 -10.44 31.37
CA ALA A 272 -4.66 -9.83 31.39
C ALA A 272 -4.13 -9.77 32.85
N PRO A 273 -2.79 -9.85 33.02
CA PRO A 273 -2.16 -9.79 34.34
C PRO A 273 -2.36 -8.41 34.99
N ARG A 274 -2.25 -8.35 36.32
CA ARG A 274 -2.47 -7.10 37.09
C ARG A 274 -1.52 -5.97 36.68
N SER A 275 -0.29 -6.29 36.28
CA SER A 275 0.71 -5.31 35.84
C SER A 275 1.17 -5.60 34.42
N ILE A 276 0.38 -5.13 33.45
CA ILE A 276 0.64 -5.35 32.02
C ILE A 276 2.03 -4.83 31.61
N SER A 277 2.43 -3.66 32.11
CA SER A 277 3.71 -3.04 31.76
C SER A 277 4.92 -3.83 32.25
N LYS A 278 4.86 -4.44 33.45
CA LYS A 278 5.97 -5.22 34.00
C LYS A 278 6.18 -6.52 33.22
N GLU A 279 5.10 -7.23 32.93
CA GLU A 279 5.13 -8.46 32.15
C GLU A 279 5.61 -8.17 30.72
N LEU A 280 5.12 -7.09 30.10
CA LEU A 280 5.58 -6.68 28.79
C LEU A 280 7.08 -6.32 28.79
N LEU A 281 7.55 -5.61 29.81
CA LEU A 281 8.97 -5.28 29.94
C LEU A 281 9.81 -6.54 30.13
N ALA A 282 9.35 -7.49 30.95
CA ALA A 282 10.03 -8.77 31.15
C ALA A 282 10.13 -9.58 29.84
N LEU A 283 9.06 -9.64 29.05
CA LEU A 283 9.06 -10.27 27.73
C LEU A 283 10.03 -9.59 26.76
N LEU A 284 10.06 -8.26 26.73
CA LEU A 284 10.96 -7.51 25.84
C LEU A 284 12.44 -7.64 26.24
N CYS A 285 12.71 -8.16 27.44
CA CYS A 285 14.06 -8.52 27.90
C CYS A 285 14.38 -10.00 27.69
N ASP A 286 13.41 -10.83 27.28
CA ASP A 286 13.62 -12.24 27.00
C ASP A 286 14.38 -12.42 25.67
N THR A 287 15.44 -13.23 25.69
CA THR A 287 16.33 -13.41 24.53
C THR A 287 15.60 -14.08 23.36
N ASP A 288 14.69 -15.02 23.63
CA ASP A 288 13.95 -15.74 22.59
C ASP A 288 12.95 -14.81 21.87
N ILE A 289 12.38 -13.88 22.62
CA ILE A 289 11.48 -12.84 22.09
C ILE A 289 12.25 -11.83 21.26
N ILE A 290 13.41 -11.38 21.76
CA ILE A 290 14.29 -10.47 21.01
C ILE A 290 14.69 -11.10 19.68
N MET A 291 15.13 -12.36 19.68
CA MET A 291 15.50 -13.07 18.44
C MET A 291 14.31 -13.19 17.48
N THR A 292 13.12 -13.50 17.99
CA THR A 292 11.88 -13.53 17.20
C THR A 292 11.59 -12.16 16.58
N PHE A 293 11.75 -11.06 17.32
CA PHE A 293 11.57 -9.71 16.79
C PHE A 293 12.62 -9.34 15.74
N VAL A 294 13.88 -9.75 15.92
CA VAL A 294 14.93 -9.56 14.91
C VAL A 294 14.55 -10.27 13.62
N VAL A 295 14.10 -11.53 13.68
CA VAL A 295 13.63 -12.26 12.49
C VAL A 295 12.45 -11.53 11.84
N ILE A 296 11.45 -11.11 12.62
CA ILE A 296 10.26 -10.40 12.11
C ILE A 296 10.63 -9.06 11.46
N PHE A 297 11.59 -8.33 12.04
CA PHE A 297 12.13 -7.11 11.48
C PHE A 297 12.81 -7.37 10.12
N VAL A 298 13.68 -8.38 10.04
CA VAL A 298 14.35 -8.78 8.80
C VAL A 298 13.34 -9.18 7.73
N VAL A 299 12.32 -9.98 8.09
CA VAL A 299 11.22 -10.35 7.18
C VAL A 299 10.47 -9.11 6.68
N GLY A 300 10.21 -8.16 7.57
CA GLY A 300 9.59 -6.87 7.24
C GLY A 300 10.44 -6.06 6.25
N ALA A 301 11.73 -5.90 6.54
CA ALA A 301 12.72 -5.18 5.72
C ALA A 301 12.82 -5.81 4.33
N CYS A 302 13.05 -7.11 4.25
CA CYS A 302 13.11 -7.86 3.01
C CYS A 302 11.82 -7.72 2.19
N LYS A 303 10.65 -7.83 2.82
CA LYS A 303 9.36 -7.63 2.13
C LYS A 303 9.19 -6.19 1.66
N GLY A 304 9.65 -5.20 2.43
CA GLY A 304 9.65 -3.78 2.06
C GLY A 304 10.51 -3.51 0.82
N ILE A 305 11.74 -4.01 0.80
CA ILE A 305 12.69 -3.88 -0.31
C ILE A 305 12.12 -4.51 -1.59
N VAL A 306 11.62 -5.75 -1.52
CA VAL A 306 11.02 -6.42 -2.69
C VAL A 306 9.83 -5.62 -3.21
N ALA A 307 8.94 -5.15 -2.33
CA ALA A 307 7.78 -4.37 -2.72
C ALA A 307 8.09 -2.97 -3.28
N ALA A 308 9.31 -2.46 -3.06
CA ALA A 308 9.76 -1.17 -3.55
C ALA A 308 10.49 -1.29 -4.90
N PHE A 309 11.46 -2.20 -4.98
CA PHE A 309 12.45 -2.17 -6.05
C PHE A 309 12.28 -3.27 -7.10
N LEU A 310 11.59 -4.38 -6.79
CA LEU A 310 11.55 -5.53 -7.70
C LEU A 310 10.95 -5.15 -9.07
N PHE A 311 9.82 -4.45 -9.10
CA PHE A 311 9.17 -4.08 -10.37
C PHE A 311 9.99 -3.05 -11.14
N ILE A 312 10.67 -2.12 -10.45
CA ILE A 312 11.56 -1.15 -11.09
C ILE A 312 12.72 -1.88 -11.76
N PHE A 313 13.41 -2.74 -11.01
CA PHE A 313 14.51 -3.55 -11.50
C PHE A 313 14.11 -4.43 -12.69
N LEU A 314 12.94 -5.09 -12.60
CA LEU A 314 12.39 -5.86 -13.72
C LEU A 314 12.17 -4.99 -14.97
N GLY A 315 11.72 -3.75 -14.80
CA GLY A 315 11.53 -2.82 -15.92
C GLY A 315 12.84 -2.45 -16.60
N GLU A 316 13.89 -2.19 -15.81
CA GLU A 316 15.23 -1.85 -16.32
C GLU A 316 15.85 -2.98 -17.16
N ILE A 317 15.61 -4.24 -16.80
CA ILE A 317 16.06 -5.40 -17.58
C ILE A 317 15.10 -5.80 -18.71
N GLY A 318 14.08 -4.98 -19.00
CA GLY A 318 13.17 -5.17 -20.14
C GLY A 318 11.99 -6.13 -19.89
N ALA A 319 11.59 -6.35 -18.63
CA ALA A 319 10.39 -7.14 -18.33
C ALA A 319 9.11 -6.45 -18.83
N SER A 320 8.20 -7.24 -19.38
CA SER A 320 6.85 -6.75 -19.68
C SER A 320 6.04 -6.54 -18.40
N LYS A 321 5.07 -5.62 -18.44
CA LYS A 321 4.11 -5.41 -17.33
C LYS A 321 3.37 -6.70 -16.97
N THR A 322 3.03 -7.53 -17.96
CA THR A 322 2.42 -8.85 -17.77
C THR A 322 3.31 -9.78 -16.94
N LEU A 323 4.61 -9.78 -17.19
CA LEU A 323 5.56 -10.60 -16.43
C LEU A 323 5.68 -10.13 -14.98
N MET A 324 5.67 -8.82 -14.72
CA MET A 324 5.64 -8.26 -13.37
C MET A 324 4.37 -8.68 -12.62
N SER A 325 3.20 -8.60 -13.25
CA SER A 325 1.95 -9.05 -12.65
C SER A 325 1.92 -10.57 -12.41
N LEU A 326 2.47 -11.35 -13.34
CA LEU A 326 2.57 -12.80 -13.21
C LEU A 326 3.48 -13.21 -12.04
N SER A 327 4.57 -12.48 -11.80
CA SER A 327 5.46 -12.74 -10.66
C SER A 327 4.71 -12.57 -9.33
N LEU A 328 3.87 -11.53 -9.20
CA LEU A 328 3.02 -11.34 -8.02
C LEU A 328 2.02 -12.48 -7.83
N VAL A 329 1.32 -12.91 -8.88
CA VAL A 329 0.39 -14.05 -8.81
C VAL A 329 1.11 -15.30 -8.32
N LEU A 330 2.31 -15.55 -8.84
CA LEU A 330 3.10 -16.73 -8.48
C LEU A 330 3.53 -16.72 -7.00
N THR A 331 3.79 -15.54 -6.42
CA THR A 331 4.05 -15.44 -4.97
C THR A 331 2.89 -15.98 -4.14
N CYS A 332 1.66 -15.59 -4.49
CA CYS A 332 0.47 -16.02 -3.75
C CYS A 332 0.14 -17.50 -4.01
N VAL A 333 0.35 -17.99 -5.24
CA VAL A 333 0.22 -19.42 -5.57
C VAL A 333 1.19 -20.27 -4.76
N ALA A 334 2.42 -19.81 -4.55
CA ALA A 334 3.39 -20.50 -3.70
C ALA A 334 3.07 -20.35 -2.19
N GLU A 335 2.50 -19.22 -1.78
CA GLU A 335 2.12 -18.92 -0.40
C GLU A 335 1.01 -19.85 0.12
N VAL A 336 -0.04 -20.11 -0.68
CA VAL A 336 -1.22 -20.87 -0.25
C VAL A 336 -0.88 -22.29 0.23
N PRO A 337 -0.16 -23.14 -0.54
CA PRO A 337 0.24 -24.47 -0.09
C PRO A 337 1.13 -24.43 1.15
N CYS A 338 2.07 -23.48 1.22
CA CYS A 338 2.97 -23.34 2.36
C CYS A 338 2.19 -22.98 3.63
N LEU A 339 1.21 -22.07 3.56
CA LEU A 339 0.31 -21.75 4.68
C LEU A 339 -0.50 -22.97 5.11
N MET A 340 -1.06 -23.74 4.17
CA MET A 340 -1.86 -24.93 4.47
C MET A 340 -1.04 -26.03 5.17
N LEU A 341 0.25 -26.15 4.82
CA LEU A 341 1.16 -27.14 5.37
C LEU A 341 1.99 -26.63 6.56
N ALA A 342 1.90 -25.34 6.89
CA ALA A 342 2.79 -24.70 7.86
C ALA A 342 2.78 -25.39 9.23
N GLY A 343 1.60 -25.66 9.80
CA GLY A 343 1.53 -26.33 11.11
C GLY A 343 2.16 -27.72 11.11
N LYS A 344 1.94 -28.52 10.04
CA LYS A 344 2.59 -29.84 9.91
C LYS A 344 4.11 -29.70 9.79
N ALA A 345 4.59 -28.70 9.05
CA ALA A 345 6.01 -28.44 8.91
C ALA A 345 6.63 -27.99 10.24
N ILE A 346 5.94 -27.17 11.03
CA ILE A 346 6.38 -26.75 12.37
C ILE A 346 6.44 -27.96 13.31
N ASP A 347 5.42 -28.82 13.30
CA ASP A 347 5.38 -30.04 14.11
C ASP A 347 6.51 -31.03 13.78
N ILE A 348 6.91 -31.13 12.50
CA ILE A 348 7.95 -32.06 12.04
C ILE A 348 9.36 -31.49 12.21
N LEU A 349 9.57 -30.22 11.84
CA LEU A 349 10.90 -29.60 11.75
C LEU A 349 11.29 -28.84 13.03
N GLY A 350 10.32 -28.43 13.83
CA GLY A 350 10.51 -27.52 14.96
C GLY A 350 10.58 -26.05 14.56
N ASN A 351 10.28 -25.16 15.52
CA ASN A 351 10.23 -23.71 15.29
C ASN A 351 11.56 -23.11 14.80
N ASP A 352 12.67 -23.52 15.40
CA ASP A 352 14.01 -22.96 15.11
C ASP A 352 14.48 -23.31 13.69
N THR A 353 14.24 -24.56 13.26
CA THR A 353 14.55 -25.01 11.91
C THR A 353 13.73 -24.23 10.88
N VAL A 354 12.44 -23.99 11.15
CA VAL A 354 11.58 -23.20 10.27
C VAL A 354 12.06 -21.74 10.17
N PHE A 355 12.50 -21.14 11.29
CA PHE A 355 13.13 -19.82 11.26
C PHE A 355 14.38 -19.80 10.37
N CYS A 356 15.29 -20.76 10.55
CA CYS A 356 16.52 -20.87 9.75
C CYS A 356 16.22 -21.07 8.25
N LEU A 357 15.27 -21.96 7.92
CA LEU A 357 14.84 -22.21 6.54
C LEU A 357 14.24 -20.95 5.90
N GLY A 358 13.43 -20.18 6.64
CA GLY A 358 12.87 -18.93 6.16
C GLY A 358 13.94 -17.88 5.84
N LEU A 359 14.91 -17.70 6.73
CA LEU A 359 16.03 -16.76 6.52
C LEU A 359 16.93 -17.21 5.37
N LEU A 360 17.25 -18.50 5.28
CA LEU A 360 18.01 -19.06 4.17
C LEU A 360 17.27 -18.86 2.84
N ALA A 361 15.96 -19.08 2.79
CA ALA A 361 15.15 -18.84 1.60
C ALA A 361 15.20 -17.36 1.18
N TYR A 362 15.23 -16.41 2.12
CA TYR A 362 15.45 -15.00 1.79
C TYR A 362 16.84 -14.76 1.18
N ILE A 363 17.91 -15.33 1.74
CA ILE A 363 19.27 -15.23 1.17
C ILE A 363 19.29 -15.74 -0.27
N VAL A 364 18.73 -16.93 -0.52
CA VAL A 364 18.66 -17.52 -1.86
C VAL A 364 17.81 -16.65 -2.79
N ARG A 365 16.71 -16.08 -2.31
CA ARG A 365 15.82 -15.22 -3.10
C ARG A 365 16.52 -13.92 -3.55
N PHE A 366 17.16 -13.21 -2.63
CA PHE A 366 17.92 -12.00 -2.96
C PHE A 366 19.17 -12.29 -3.79
N GLY A 367 19.87 -13.39 -3.50
CA GLY A 367 20.95 -13.89 -4.36
C GLY A 367 20.44 -14.22 -5.77
N GLY A 368 19.25 -14.81 -5.90
CA GLY A 368 18.61 -15.05 -7.20
C GLY A 368 18.36 -13.76 -7.97
N TYR A 369 17.88 -12.70 -7.31
CA TYR A 369 17.68 -11.39 -7.94
C TYR A 369 18.98 -10.77 -8.47
N SER A 370 20.12 -10.96 -7.80
CA SER A 370 21.39 -10.38 -8.25
C SER A 370 21.94 -10.99 -9.55
N PHE A 371 21.54 -12.22 -9.90
CA PHE A 371 21.92 -12.89 -11.15
C PHE A 371 20.87 -12.79 -12.26
N LEU A 372 19.82 -11.99 -12.06
CA LEU A 372 18.65 -11.93 -12.92
C LEU A 372 18.93 -11.10 -14.17
N ARG A 373 19.45 -11.76 -15.22
CA ARG A 373 19.68 -11.16 -16.55
C ARG A 373 18.51 -11.37 -17.51
N ASN A 374 17.87 -12.53 -17.41
CA ASN A 374 16.66 -12.84 -18.15
C ASN A 374 15.45 -12.57 -17.23
N PRO A 375 14.54 -11.65 -17.59
CA PRO A 375 13.37 -11.31 -16.78
C PRO A 375 12.54 -12.50 -16.33
N TRP A 376 12.41 -13.53 -17.18
CA TRP A 376 11.57 -14.71 -16.89
C TRP A 376 12.10 -15.56 -15.73
N MET A 377 13.37 -15.43 -15.35
CA MET A 377 13.92 -16.12 -14.18
C MET A 377 13.36 -15.60 -12.86
N VAL A 378 12.66 -14.46 -12.85
CA VAL A 378 11.98 -13.98 -11.66
C VAL A 378 10.91 -14.96 -11.17
N LEU A 379 10.24 -15.66 -12.08
CA LEU A 379 9.14 -16.57 -11.74
C LEU A 379 9.58 -17.71 -10.81
N PRO A 380 10.58 -18.54 -11.14
CA PRO A 380 11.04 -19.56 -10.20
C PRO A 380 11.57 -18.97 -8.90
N ILE A 381 12.19 -17.79 -8.91
CA ILE A 381 12.66 -17.12 -7.69
C ILE A 381 11.49 -16.70 -6.79
N GLU A 382 10.39 -16.21 -7.36
CA GLU A 382 9.18 -15.82 -6.60
C GLU A 382 8.53 -17.00 -5.87
N THR A 383 8.72 -18.24 -6.33
CA THR A 383 8.19 -19.42 -5.62
C THR A 383 8.77 -19.58 -4.21
N LEU A 384 9.98 -19.07 -3.96
CA LEU A 384 10.58 -19.03 -2.63
C LEU A 384 9.79 -18.16 -1.65
N HIS A 385 8.88 -17.30 -2.14
CA HIS A 385 7.95 -16.56 -1.29
C HIS A 385 7.12 -17.47 -0.39
N GLY A 386 6.76 -18.66 -0.88
CA GLY A 386 6.03 -19.65 -0.08
C GLY A 386 6.76 -20.00 1.22
N ILE A 387 8.08 -20.20 1.17
CA ILE A 387 8.89 -20.49 2.36
C ILE A 387 9.13 -19.19 3.17
N CYS A 388 9.54 -18.12 2.49
CA CYS A 388 9.88 -16.83 3.10
C CYS A 388 8.71 -16.24 3.91
N PHE A 389 7.48 -16.48 3.49
CA PHE A 389 6.30 -15.90 4.11
C PHE A 389 5.26 -16.94 4.51
N GLY A 390 4.86 -17.83 3.60
CA GLY A 390 3.82 -18.82 3.85
C GLY A 390 4.15 -19.84 4.94
N LEU A 391 5.42 -20.18 5.14
CA LEU A 391 5.87 -21.04 6.25
C LEU A 391 6.33 -20.22 7.47
N LEU A 392 7.14 -19.19 7.23
CA LEU A 392 7.76 -18.38 8.29
C LEU A 392 6.75 -17.57 9.10
N TRP A 393 5.72 -16.99 8.46
CA TRP A 393 4.75 -16.15 9.16
C TRP A 393 3.89 -16.93 10.17
N PRO A 394 3.27 -18.08 9.82
CA PRO A 394 2.61 -18.94 10.80
C PRO A 394 3.50 -19.33 11.97
N ASN A 395 4.77 -19.66 11.70
CA ASN A 395 5.76 -19.99 12.73
C ASN A 395 5.95 -18.83 13.72
N CYS A 396 6.17 -17.61 13.22
CA CYS A 396 6.25 -16.42 14.07
C CYS A 396 5.00 -16.25 14.93
N THR A 397 3.81 -16.35 14.32
CA THR A 397 2.53 -16.13 14.99
C THR A 397 2.27 -17.18 16.07
N GLU A 398 2.49 -18.47 15.79
CA GLU A 398 2.29 -19.55 16.75
C GLU A 398 3.32 -19.49 17.89
N TYR A 399 4.61 -19.30 17.56
CA TYR A 399 5.70 -19.18 18.53
C TYR A 399 5.47 -18.03 19.52
N ALA A 400 5.18 -16.84 19.00
CA ALA A 400 4.93 -15.68 19.86
C ALA A 400 3.67 -15.84 20.72
N ASN A 401 2.60 -16.43 20.18
CA ASN A 401 1.43 -16.73 21.01
C ASN A 401 1.71 -17.81 22.08
N GLY A 402 2.67 -18.70 21.83
CA GLY A 402 3.12 -19.72 22.78
C GLY A 402 3.85 -19.14 24.00
N ILE A 403 4.68 -18.11 23.79
CA ILE A 403 5.48 -17.45 24.84
C ILE A 403 4.79 -16.23 25.46
N ALA A 404 3.68 -15.75 24.88
CA ALA A 404 2.91 -14.65 25.44
C ALA A 404 2.37 -15.02 26.84
N PRO A 405 2.48 -14.14 27.84
CA PRO A 405 1.82 -14.31 29.12
C PRO A 405 0.31 -14.45 28.93
N GLU A 406 -0.33 -15.17 29.83
CA GLU A 406 -1.77 -15.39 29.75
C GLU A 406 -2.53 -14.05 29.66
N GLY A 407 -3.35 -13.91 28.62
CA GLY A 407 -4.12 -12.69 28.38
C GLY A 407 -3.36 -11.55 27.71
N MET A 408 -2.16 -11.79 27.17
CA MET A 408 -1.37 -10.82 26.38
C MET A 408 -1.14 -11.22 24.92
N ALA A 409 -1.84 -12.25 24.45
CA ALA A 409 -1.69 -12.79 23.11
C ALA A 409 -1.89 -11.71 22.03
N ALA A 410 -2.89 -10.84 22.16
CA ALA A 410 -3.14 -9.80 21.16
C ALA A 410 -2.09 -8.71 21.20
N THR A 411 -1.65 -8.31 22.39
CA THR A 411 -0.57 -7.34 22.60
C THR A 411 0.70 -7.80 21.89
N LEU A 412 1.12 -9.05 22.09
CA LEU A 412 2.34 -9.54 21.46
C LEU A 412 2.20 -9.66 19.93
N GLN A 413 1.08 -10.17 19.44
CA GLN A 413 0.80 -10.21 17.99
C GLN A 413 0.76 -8.82 17.36
N SER A 414 0.24 -7.83 18.08
CA SER A 414 0.25 -6.41 17.67
C SER A 414 1.66 -5.83 17.59
N ILE A 415 2.53 -6.10 18.56
CA ILE A 415 3.93 -5.64 18.51
C ILE A 415 4.70 -6.31 17.37
N MET A 416 4.46 -7.59 17.11
CA MET A 416 5.04 -8.27 15.95
C MET A 416 4.56 -7.68 14.63
N HIS A 417 3.26 -7.39 14.52
CA HIS A 417 2.70 -6.70 13.35
C HIS A 417 3.30 -5.32 13.18
N ALA A 418 3.43 -4.53 14.25
CA ALA A 418 4.11 -3.25 14.25
C ALA A 418 5.55 -3.36 13.74
N THR A 419 6.30 -4.37 14.19
CA THR A 419 7.69 -4.59 13.79
C THR A 419 7.80 -4.90 12.30
N LYS A 420 6.96 -5.81 11.79
CA LYS A 420 6.96 -6.23 10.38
C LYS A 420 6.37 -5.17 9.45
N ALA A 421 5.17 -4.68 9.76
CA ALA A 421 4.38 -3.82 8.88
C ALA A 421 4.66 -2.32 9.09
N GLY A 422 5.27 -1.98 10.21
CA GLY A 422 5.79 -0.64 10.49
C GLY A 422 7.25 -0.51 10.11
N ILE A 423 8.16 -0.51 11.07
CA ILE A 423 9.59 -0.21 10.84
C ILE A 423 10.18 -1.08 9.72
N GLY A 424 9.87 -2.38 9.69
CA GLY A 424 10.34 -3.26 8.62
C GLY A 424 9.94 -2.79 7.22
N LYS A 425 8.75 -2.23 7.02
CA LYS A 425 8.33 -1.72 5.70
C LYS A 425 8.80 -0.31 5.38
N CYS A 426 9.37 0.43 6.34
CA CYS A 426 9.86 1.80 6.11
C CYS A 426 10.98 1.85 5.06
N PHE A 427 11.66 0.73 4.75
CA PHE A 427 12.66 0.69 3.68
C PHE A 427 12.09 0.89 2.26
N ARG A 428 10.75 0.88 2.08
CA ARG A 428 10.09 1.20 0.81
C ARG A 428 10.14 2.69 0.43
N CYS A 429 10.62 3.54 1.33
CA CYS A 429 10.54 5.00 1.26
C CYS A 429 11.53 5.73 0.35
N THR A 430 12.47 5.02 -0.26
CA THR A 430 13.51 5.62 -1.09
C THR A 430 13.05 5.56 -2.55
N TYR A 431 12.45 6.66 -3.03
CA TYR A 431 12.68 7.31 -4.34
C TYR A 431 11.71 8.48 -4.52
#